data_AF-A0A1F7HJR0-F1
#
_entry.id   AF-A0A1F7HJR0-F1
#
_cell.length_a   1.000
_cell.length_b   1.000
_cell.length_c   1.000
_cell.angle_alpha   90.00
_cell.angle_beta   90.00
_cell.angle_gamma   90.00
#
_symmetry.space_group_name_H-M   'P 1'
#
loop_
_entity.id
_entity.type
_entity.pdbx_description
1 polymer ?
#
loop_
_entity_poly.entity_id
_entity_poly.type
_entity_poly.pdbx_seq_one_letter_code
_entity_poly.pdbx_strand_id
1 'polypeptide(L)'
;MKINQIKNMFPGIQAARYNMGVWQKSKEDSLFFIGREVAKPGEIGEPDTGILKLFEIGRDGGIIHERVIWKPLYDGINLEDPRALQLQNENLIIGLTCVLRNKKGQAIPFPAIVKIDYLNSWKQNLPPFLVVDTFGPGKNITPIDSKTFLFRPEPSEYNHKILVFSLSSQVPEKMTDIEFPRNLPWAKWRIGTTMPPIWLTPDEALFIIHGITIQHIDGVEKYIYSIGRAKLVRKKNNFKVIVAPDPILTPDNFVNTEGLPLVQELHPESRRVVYSCGGIIKRSNQNSLSLYVNVGDRATFEVEFSLNELKEGLF
;
A
#
# COMPACT_ATOMS: atom_id res chain seq x y z
N MET A 1 13.66 16.79 0.66
CA MET A 1 13.32 16.11 -0.61
C MET A 1 12.32 16.97 -1.35
N LYS A 2 12.48 17.20 -2.66
CA LYS A 2 11.55 18.04 -3.42
C LYS A 2 10.53 17.14 -4.13
N ILE A 3 9.25 17.52 -4.05
CA ILE A 3 8.20 16.89 -4.84
C ILE A 3 8.25 17.51 -6.23
N ASN A 4 8.50 16.68 -7.25
CA ASN A 4 8.62 17.18 -8.62
C ASN A 4 7.26 17.51 -9.24
N GLN A 5 6.26 16.67 -8.95
CA GLN A 5 4.92 16.80 -9.49
C GLN A 5 3.91 16.12 -8.56
N ILE A 6 2.71 16.71 -8.47
CA ILE A 6 1.52 16.09 -7.85
C ILE A 6 0.41 16.08 -8.89
N LYS A 7 -0.17 14.92 -9.17
CA LYS A 7 -1.25 14.76 -10.14
C LYS A 7 -2.37 13.90 -9.57
N ASN A 8 -3.62 14.39 -9.56
CA ASN A 8 -4.77 13.55 -9.23
C ASN A 8 -5.02 12.54 -10.36
N MET A 9 -5.07 11.24 -10.03
CA MET A 9 -5.25 10.16 -11.01
C MET A 9 -6.70 9.99 -11.47
N PHE A 10 -7.66 10.41 -10.67
CA PHE A 10 -9.09 10.26 -10.95
C PHE A 10 -9.84 11.57 -10.65
N PRO A 11 -9.54 12.66 -11.39
CA PRO A 11 -10.15 13.96 -11.14
C PRO A 11 -11.66 13.93 -11.44
N GLY A 12 -12.44 14.70 -10.69
CA GLY A 12 -13.87 14.89 -10.93
C GLY A 12 -14.78 13.71 -10.57
N ILE A 13 -14.24 12.64 -9.94
CA ILE A 13 -15.03 11.49 -9.51
C ILE A 13 -15.65 11.75 -8.12
N GLN A 14 -16.96 11.51 -8.00
CA GLN A 14 -17.69 11.69 -6.74
C GLN A 14 -17.37 10.58 -5.71
N ALA A 15 -17.17 9.34 -6.15
CA ALA A 15 -16.77 8.25 -5.28
C ALA A 15 -15.29 8.38 -4.87
N ALA A 16 -14.94 7.90 -3.67
CA ALA A 16 -13.56 7.86 -3.23
C ALA A 16 -12.81 6.73 -3.98
N ARG A 17 -11.64 7.03 -4.56
CA ARG A 17 -10.77 6.08 -5.28
C ARG A 17 -9.36 6.13 -4.71
N TYR A 18 -9.02 5.17 -3.86
CA TYR A 18 -7.79 5.20 -3.07
C TYR A 18 -7.20 3.81 -2.81
N ASN A 19 -6.03 3.78 -2.17
CA ASN A 19 -5.25 2.57 -1.87
C ASN A 19 -5.01 1.71 -3.12
N MET A 20 -4.40 2.33 -4.14
CA MET A 20 -4.16 1.69 -5.43
C MET A 20 -2.83 0.93 -5.43
N GLY A 21 -2.90 -0.37 -5.70
CA GLY A 21 -1.76 -1.16 -6.17
C GLY A 21 -1.58 -0.94 -7.67
N VAL A 22 -0.33 -0.90 -8.14
CA VAL A 22 0.00 -0.53 -9.52
C VAL A 22 1.01 -1.48 -10.13
N TRP A 23 0.91 -1.70 -11.44
CA TRP A 23 1.98 -2.29 -12.25
C TRP A 23 1.88 -1.77 -13.69
N GLN A 24 2.94 -1.98 -14.49
CA GLN A 24 2.96 -1.57 -15.89
C GLN A 24 2.70 -2.77 -16.81
N LYS A 25 1.86 -2.54 -17.83
CA LYS A 25 1.63 -3.50 -18.91
C LYS A 25 2.95 -3.87 -19.58
N SER A 26 3.11 -5.11 -20.02
CA SER A 26 4.32 -5.49 -20.75
C SER A 26 4.39 -4.82 -22.12
N LYS A 27 5.58 -4.38 -22.53
CA LYS A 27 5.88 -3.75 -23.83
C LYS A 27 5.11 -2.47 -24.18
N GLU A 28 4.21 -2.03 -23.30
CA GLU A 28 3.44 -0.78 -23.41
C GLU A 28 3.69 0.09 -22.19
N ASP A 29 3.45 1.40 -22.29
CA ASP A 29 3.57 2.28 -21.12
C ASP A 29 2.29 2.42 -20.30
N SER A 30 1.21 1.75 -20.71
CA SER A 30 -0.05 1.73 -19.97
C SER A 30 0.14 1.15 -18.57
N LEU A 31 -0.56 1.76 -17.62
CA LEU A 31 -0.52 1.39 -16.22
C LEU A 31 -1.82 0.69 -15.83
N PHE A 32 -1.70 -0.33 -15.02
CA PHE A 32 -2.85 -0.96 -14.40
C PHE A 32 -2.89 -0.63 -12.92
N PHE A 33 -4.09 -0.31 -12.45
CA PHE A 33 -4.37 -0.07 -11.05
C PHE A 33 -5.42 -1.04 -10.57
N ILE A 34 -5.20 -1.62 -9.41
CA ILE A 34 -6.26 -2.23 -8.61
C ILE A 34 -6.39 -1.42 -7.34
N GLY A 35 -7.61 -1.05 -6.97
CA GLY A 35 -7.83 -0.35 -5.71
C GLY A 35 -9.30 -0.17 -5.40
N ARG A 36 -9.55 0.54 -4.31
CA ARG A 36 -10.87 0.63 -3.70
C ARG A 36 -11.66 1.75 -4.34
N GLU A 37 -12.94 1.48 -4.60
CA GLU A 37 -13.94 2.53 -4.80
C GLU A 37 -14.97 2.46 -3.67
N VAL A 38 -15.09 3.55 -2.94
CA VAL A 38 -15.95 3.68 -1.76
C VAL A 38 -16.90 4.85 -1.97
N ALA A 39 -18.20 4.59 -1.84
CA ALA A 39 -19.22 5.62 -2.01
C ALA A 39 -19.43 6.48 -0.75
N LYS A 40 -19.25 5.88 0.44
CA LYS A 40 -19.48 6.51 1.74
C LYS A 40 -18.49 5.97 2.79
N PRO A 41 -18.07 6.79 3.77
CA PRO A 41 -17.29 6.29 4.90
C PRO A 41 -18.02 5.14 5.62
N GLY A 42 -17.24 4.21 6.16
CA GLY A 42 -17.73 3.30 7.19
C GLY A 42 -18.06 4.05 8.49
N GLU A 43 -18.85 3.42 9.35
CA GLU A 43 -19.09 3.93 10.71
C GLU A 43 -17.81 3.89 11.55
N ILE A 44 -17.79 4.63 12.66
CA ILE A 44 -16.65 4.62 13.59
C ILE A 44 -16.41 3.18 14.06
N GLY A 45 -15.19 2.67 13.83
CA GLY A 45 -14.81 1.30 14.19
C GLY A 45 -15.12 0.25 13.12
N GLU A 46 -15.84 0.60 12.05
CA GLU A 46 -16.09 -0.26 10.90
C GLU A 46 -15.18 0.10 9.72
N PRO A 47 -14.79 -0.89 8.88
CA PRO A 47 -14.04 -0.61 7.67
C PRO A 47 -14.91 0.11 6.63
N ASP A 48 -14.29 0.95 5.81
CA ASP A 48 -14.93 1.50 4.62
C ASP A 48 -15.34 0.36 3.66
N THR A 49 -16.63 0.07 3.55
CA THR A 49 -17.08 -1.01 2.67
C THR A 49 -17.13 -0.50 1.23
N GLY A 50 -16.35 -1.11 0.34
CA GLY A 50 -16.21 -0.69 -1.06
C GLY A 50 -16.00 -1.85 -2.01
N ILE A 51 -16.06 -1.53 -3.30
CA ILE A 51 -15.72 -2.50 -4.35
C ILE A 51 -14.25 -2.39 -4.71
N LEU A 52 -13.66 -3.49 -5.19
CA LEU A 52 -12.34 -3.48 -5.78
C LEU A 52 -12.50 -3.33 -7.30
N LYS A 53 -11.84 -2.32 -7.86
CA LYS A 53 -11.85 -2.04 -9.30
C LYS A 53 -10.46 -2.20 -9.91
N LEU A 54 -10.46 -2.60 -11.17
CA LEU A 54 -9.31 -2.58 -12.07
C LEU A 54 -9.46 -1.38 -13.01
N PHE A 55 -8.37 -0.63 -13.20
CA PHE A 55 -8.27 0.46 -14.15
C PHE A 55 -7.08 0.24 -15.08
N GLU A 56 -7.25 0.48 -16.37
CA GLU A 56 -6.15 0.66 -17.34
C GLU A 56 -6.04 2.14 -17.66
N ILE A 57 -4.90 2.73 -17.36
CA ILE A 57 -4.60 4.14 -17.64
C ILE A 57 -3.64 4.20 -18.81
N GLY A 58 -4.02 4.97 -19.83
CA GLY A 58 -3.22 5.21 -21.02
C GLY A 58 -2.04 6.14 -20.77
N ARG A 59 -1.18 6.26 -21.80
CA ARG A 59 -0.02 7.16 -21.79
C ARG A 59 -0.37 8.63 -21.57
N ASP A 60 -1.54 9.04 -22.06
CA ASP A 60 -2.10 10.39 -21.89
C ASP A 60 -2.68 10.62 -20.47
N GLY A 61 -2.75 9.57 -19.65
CA GLY A 61 -3.36 9.61 -18.33
C GLY A 61 -4.88 9.39 -18.33
N GLY A 62 -5.49 9.12 -19.48
CA GLY A 62 -6.91 8.79 -19.59
C GLY A 62 -7.21 7.36 -19.14
N ILE A 63 -8.44 7.13 -18.64
CA ILE A 63 -8.92 5.78 -18.31
C ILE A 63 -9.32 5.09 -19.63
N ILE A 64 -8.55 4.08 -20.05
CA ILE A 64 -8.85 3.26 -21.23
C ILE A 64 -9.92 2.22 -20.87
N HIS A 65 -9.81 1.63 -19.68
CA HIS A 65 -10.70 0.58 -19.22
C HIS A 65 -10.91 0.68 -17.71
N GLU A 66 -12.13 0.40 -17.26
CA GLU A 66 -12.49 0.31 -15.85
C GLU A 66 -13.43 -0.88 -15.64
N ARG A 67 -13.19 -1.68 -14.60
CA ARG A 67 -14.04 -2.83 -14.28
C ARG A 67 -14.06 -3.14 -12.78
N VAL A 68 -15.22 -3.54 -12.28
CA VAL A 68 -15.35 -4.16 -10.94
C VAL A 68 -14.80 -5.58 -10.98
N ILE A 69 -13.84 -5.88 -10.10
CA ILE A 69 -13.23 -7.23 -10.00
C ILE A 69 -13.55 -7.93 -8.68
N TRP A 70 -14.02 -7.18 -7.68
CA TRP A 70 -14.56 -7.72 -6.44
C TRP A 70 -15.66 -6.81 -5.93
N LYS A 71 -16.75 -7.41 -5.46
CA LYS A 71 -17.79 -6.72 -4.70
C LYS A 71 -18.00 -7.51 -3.42
N PRO A 72 -17.98 -6.87 -2.24
CA PRO A 72 -18.41 -7.54 -1.01
C PRO A 72 -19.88 -7.93 -1.20
N LEU A 73 -20.14 -9.22 -1.41
CA LEU A 73 -21.49 -9.77 -1.35
C LEU A 73 -21.91 -9.85 0.12
N TYR A 74 -23.22 -9.82 0.38
CA TYR A 74 -23.80 -9.81 1.74
C TYR A 74 -23.06 -10.79 2.68
N ASP A 75 -22.51 -10.24 3.76
CA ASP A 75 -21.88 -10.92 4.91
C ASP A 75 -20.68 -11.85 4.69
N GLY A 76 -19.53 -11.39 4.19
CA GLY A 76 -18.35 -12.22 4.43
C GLY A 76 -16.96 -11.62 4.26
N ILE A 77 -16.66 -11.02 3.11
CA ILE A 77 -15.27 -10.79 2.72
C ILE A 77 -15.10 -9.44 2.01
N ASN A 78 -14.44 -8.50 2.68
CA ASN A 78 -13.97 -7.27 2.07
C ASN A 78 -12.49 -7.41 1.69
N LEU A 79 -12.11 -6.96 0.49
CA LEU A 79 -10.72 -6.96 0.03
C LEU A 79 -10.22 -5.53 -0.08
N GLU A 80 -9.14 -5.22 0.62
CA GLU A 80 -8.59 -3.87 0.77
C GLU A 80 -7.09 -3.84 0.42
N ASP A 81 -6.59 -2.64 0.18
CA ASP A 81 -5.17 -2.28 0.14
C ASP A 81 -4.26 -3.21 -0.69
N PRO A 82 -4.55 -3.39 -2.00
CA PRO A 82 -3.76 -4.20 -2.93
C PRO A 82 -2.32 -3.72 -3.07
N ARG A 83 -1.35 -4.62 -2.96
CA ARG A 83 0.08 -4.39 -3.20
C ARG A 83 0.59 -5.37 -4.24
N ALA A 84 0.87 -4.86 -5.43
CA ALA A 84 1.18 -5.67 -6.60
C ALA A 84 2.70 -5.75 -6.84
N LEU A 85 3.24 -6.97 -6.88
CA LEU A 85 4.61 -7.26 -7.30
C LEU A 85 4.60 -7.95 -8.65
N GLN A 86 5.14 -7.27 -9.66
CA GLN A 86 5.38 -7.87 -10.97
C GLN A 86 6.69 -8.67 -10.92
N LEU A 87 6.60 -9.95 -11.26
CA LEU A 87 7.72 -10.86 -11.41
C LEU A 87 8.16 -10.94 -12.88
N GLN A 88 9.21 -11.73 -13.13
CA GLN A 88 9.60 -12.10 -14.49
C GLN A 88 8.44 -12.80 -15.22
N ASN A 89 8.42 -12.71 -16.56
CA ASN A 89 7.39 -13.28 -17.43
C ASN A 89 5.96 -12.76 -17.19
N GLU A 90 5.83 -11.54 -16.64
CA GLU A 90 4.53 -10.88 -16.40
C GLU A 90 3.66 -11.55 -15.34
N ASN A 91 4.22 -12.50 -14.58
CA ASN A 91 3.55 -13.06 -13.41
C ASN A 91 3.33 -11.95 -12.37
N LEU A 92 2.16 -11.92 -11.76
CA LEU A 92 1.80 -10.91 -10.77
C LEU A 92 1.42 -11.58 -9.46
N ILE A 93 1.99 -11.09 -8.36
CA ILE A 93 1.55 -11.44 -7.01
C ILE A 93 0.94 -10.19 -6.40
N ILE A 94 -0.27 -10.32 -5.86
CA ILE A 94 -0.98 -9.23 -5.20
C ILE A 94 -1.22 -9.63 -3.74
N GLY A 95 -0.67 -8.85 -2.82
CA GLY A 95 -1.07 -8.90 -1.41
C GLY A 95 -2.31 -8.02 -1.18
N LEU A 96 -3.29 -8.52 -0.44
CA LEU A 96 -4.54 -7.85 -0.11
C LEU A 96 -4.83 -7.99 1.39
N THR A 97 -5.48 -7.02 2.00
CA THR A 97 -6.12 -7.23 3.31
C THR A 97 -7.51 -7.83 3.08
N CYS A 98 -7.74 -9.02 3.58
CA CYS A 98 -9.04 -9.71 3.59
C CYS A 98 -9.71 -9.50 4.95
N VAL A 99 -10.75 -8.67 5.00
CA VAL A 99 -11.53 -8.43 6.22
C VAL A 99 -12.69 -9.40 6.28
N LEU A 100 -12.66 -10.27 7.29
CA LEU A 100 -13.67 -11.27 7.59
C LEU A 100 -14.48 -10.84 8.82
N ARG A 101 -15.75 -11.26 8.93
CA ARG A 101 -16.53 -11.04 10.17
C ARG A 101 -16.45 -12.27 11.07
N ASN A 102 -16.19 -12.05 12.36
CA ASN A 102 -16.25 -13.13 13.36
C ASN A 102 -17.69 -13.47 13.74
N LYS A 103 -17.89 -14.45 14.63
CA LYS A 103 -19.22 -14.87 15.12
C LYS A 103 -20.03 -13.75 15.81
N LYS A 104 -19.36 -12.68 16.25
CA LYS A 104 -19.98 -11.48 16.85
C LYS A 104 -20.21 -10.36 15.84
N GLY A 105 -19.97 -10.62 14.55
CA GLY A 105 -20.06 -9.64 13.47
C GLY A 105 -18.87 -8.67 13.38
N GLN A 106 -17.85 -8.79 14.23
CA GLN A 106 -16.72 -7.86 14.23
C GLN A 106 -15.80 -8.11 13.04
N ALA A 107 -15.38 -7.04 12.38
CA ALA A 107 -14.42 -7.05 11.29
C ALA A 107 -13.01 -7.42 11.79
N ILE A 108 -12.43 -8.49 11.24
CA ILE A 108 -11.09 -8.98 11.54
C ILE A 108 -10.27 -9.03 10.24
N PRO A 109 -9.15 -8.31 10.15
CA PRO A 109 -8.33 -8.32 8.96
C PRO A 109 -7.36 -9.51 8.96
N PHE A 110 -7.23 -10.16 7.80
CA PHE A 110 -6.26 -11.20 7.53
C PHE A 110 -5.49 -10.89 6.25
N PRO A 111 -4.23 -11.30 6.13
CA PRO A 111 -3.51 -11.21 4.87
C PRO A 111 -4.11 -12.17 3.84
N ALA A 112 -4.27 -11.71 2.61
CA ALA A 112 -4.66 -12.52 1.46
C ALA A 112 -3.69 -12.34 0.29
N ILE A 113 -3.49 -13.40 -0.49
CA ILE A 113 -2.56 -13.43 -1.61
C ILE A 113 -3.28 -13.93 -2.86
N VAL A 114 -3.15 -13.18 -3.95
CA VAL A 114 -3.56 -13.59 -5.30
C VAL A 114 -2.30 -13.80 -6.13
N LYS A 115 -2.23 -14.92 -6.86
CA LYS A 115 -1.19 -15.18 -7.86
C LYS A 115 -1.82 -15.24 -9.25
N ILE A 116 -1.18 -14.58 -10.20
CA ILE A 116 -1.65 -14.42 -11.58
C ILE A 116 -0.51 -14.90 -12.49
N ASP A 117 -0.65 -16.11 -13.01
CA ASP A 117 0.41 -16.80 -13.75
C ASP A 117 0.41 -16.50 -15.26
N TYR A 118 -0.54 -15.71 -15.77
CA TYR A 118 -0.56 -15.25 -17.16
C TYR A 118 -1.39 -13.97 -17.32
N LEU A 119 -0.94 -13.06 -18.20
CA LEU A 119 -1.49 -11.71 -18.40
C LEU A 119 -2.97 -11.69 -18.91
N ASN A 120 -3.62 -12.82 -19.11
CA ASN A 120 -5.03 -12.83 -19.52
C ASN A 120 -5.98 -13.37 -18.44
N SER A 121 -5.50 -14.03 -17.39
CA SER A 121 -6.38 -14.60 -16.34
C SER A 121 -7.15 -13.52 -15.57
N TRP A 122 -6.54 -12.35 -15.41
CA TRP A 122 -7.12 -11.19 -14.74
C TRP A 122 -8.01 -10.35 -15.64
N LYS A 123 -8.21 -10.70 -16.92
CA LYS A 123 -9.15 -10.02 -17.82
C LYS A 123 -10.60 -10.45 -17.64
N GLN A 124 -10.95 -11.26 -16.64
CA GLN A 124 -12.34 -11.63 -16.35
C GLN A 124 -12.74 -11.29 -14.91
N ASN A 125 -12.29 -12.08 -13.92
CA ASN A 125 -12.53 -11.86 -12.49
C ASN A 125 -11.21 -11.86 -11.71
N LEU A 126 -11.23 -11.40 -10.46
CA LEU A 126 -10.09 -11.63 -9.57
C LEU A 126 -9.90 -13.16 -9.41
N PRO A 127 -8.70 -13.70 -9.67
CA PRO A 127 -8.44 -15.12 -9.44
C PRO A 127 -8.64 -15.50 -7.96
N PRO A 128 -8.78 -16.80 -7.65
CA PRO A 128 -8.85 -17.25 -6.27
C PRO A 128 -7.70 -16.70 -5.43
N PHE A 129 -8.03 -16.25 -4.22
CA PHE A 129 -7.05 -15.77 -3.24
C PHE A 129 -6.90 -16.78 -2.11
N LEU A 130 -5.68 -16.83 -1.55
CA LEU A 130 -5.38 -17.57 -0.33
C LEU A 130 -5.43 -16.60 0.84
N VAL A 131 -6.27 -16.86 1.84
CA VAL A 131 -6.22 -16.19 3.13
C VAL A 131 -5.18 -16.89 4.01
N VAL A 132 -4.28 -16.12 4.62
CA VAL A 132 -3.25 -16.62 5.52
C VAL A 132 -3.62 -16.25 6.96
N ASP A 133 -4.16 -17.20 7.71
CA ASP A 133 -4.59 -17.01 9.10
C ASP A 133 -3.57 -17.52 10.13
N THR A 134 -2.52 -18.22 9.68
CA THR A 134 -1.50 -18.89 10.49
C THR A 134 -0.79 -17.96 11.48
N PHE A 135 -0.64 -16.68 11.12
CA PHE A 135 0.04 -15.68 11.95
C PHE A 135 -0.92 -14.76 12.71
N GLY A 136 -2.21 -15.10 12.74
CA GLY A 136 -3.25 -14.27 13.32
C GLY A 136 -3.65 -13.08 12.44
N PRO A 137 -4.50 -12.18 12.99
CA PRO A 137 -5.02 -11.04 12.24
C PRO A 137 -3.96 -9.96 12.03
N GLY A 138 -4.12 -9.18 10.97
CA GLY A 138 -3.19 -8.12 10.59
C GLY A 138 -3.46 -7.54 9.21
N LYS A 139 -2.67 -6.54 8.85
CA LYS A 139 -2.74 -5.84 7.56
C LYS A 139 -1.37 -5.76 6.91
N ASN A 140 -1.29 -5.02 5.80
CA ASN A 140 -0.04 -4.65 5.14
C ASN A 140 0.75 -5.86 4.61
N ILE A 141 0.06 -6.88 4.11
CA ILE A 141 0.70 -7.97 3.37
C ILE A 141 1.34 -7.40 2.11
N THR A 142 2.64 -7.65 1.96
CA THR A 142 3.45 -7.16 0.84
C THR A 142 4.32 -8.29 0.30
N PRO A 143 4.10 -8.73 -0.95
CA PRO A 143 5.03 -9.64 -1.61
C PRO A 143 6.37 -8.93 -1.86
N ILE A 144 7.48 -9.61 -1.62
CA ILE A 144 8.83 -9.05 -1.88
C ILE A 144 9.64 -9.89 -2.87
N ASP A 145 9.23 -11.14 -3.07
CA ASP A 145 9.65 -12.00 -4.19
C ASP A 145 8.55 -13.04 -4.46
N SER A 146 8.84 -14.06 -5.27
CA SER A 146 7.88 -15.11 -5.66
C SER A 146 7.31 -15.95 -4.50
N LYS A 147 7.98 -15.98 -3.35
CA LYS A 147 7.67 -16.86 -2.22
C LYS A 147 7.72 -16.15 -0.87
N THR A 148 8.34 -14.99 -0.77
CA THR A 148 8.55 -14.28 0.49
C THR A 148 7.61 -13.08 0.60
N PHE A 149 7.04 -12.92 1.79
CA PHE A 149 6.05 -11.91 2.09
C PHE A 149 6.38 -11.20 3.41
N LEU A 150 6.06 -9.92 3.46
CA LEU A 150 6.06 -9.10 4.67
C LEU A 150 4.62 -8.93 5.16
N PHE A 151 4.40 -8.98 6.46
CA PHE A 151 3.08 -8.86 7.07
C PHE A 151 3.17 -8.14 8.41
N ARG A 152 2.16 -7.31 8.73
CA ARG A 152 2.06 -6.63 10.04
C ARG A 152 0.89 -7.23 10.84
N PRO A 153 1.17 -8.14 11.79
CA PRO A 153 0.16 -8.60 12.75
C PRO A 153 -0.44 -7.44 13.57
N GLU A 154 -1.68 -7.61 14.04
CA GLU A 154 -2.36 -6.61 14.90
C GLU A 154 -1.81 -6.45 16.33
N PRO A 155 -1.25 -7.49 17.02
CA PRO A 155 -0.75 -7.33 18.38
C PRO A 155 0.27 -6.18 18.53
N SER A 156 0.21 -5.48 19.65
CA SER A 156 1.00 -4.25 19.89
C SER A 156 2.51 -4.45 19.86
N GLU A 157 3.00 -5.68 20.09
CA GLU A 157 4.41 -6.03 19.92
C GLU A 157 4.91 -5.87 18.47
N TYR A 158 3.99 -5.90 17.49
CA TYR A 158 4.25 -5.65 16.07
C TYR A 158 4.00 -4.19 15.65
N ASN A 159 3.78 -3.27 16.59
CA ASN A 159 3.69 -1.83 16.27
C ASN A 159 4.94 -1.34 15.51
N HIS A 160 6.12 -1.90 15.84
CA HIS A 160 7.41 -1.56 15.21
C HIS A 160 8.14 -2.80 14.69
N LYS A 161 7.37 -3.83 14.30
CA LYS A 161 7.90 -5.06 13.71
C LYS A 161 7.07 -5.48 12.51
N ILE A 162 7.74 -6.09 11.54
CA ILE A 162 7.10 -6.70 10.37
C ILE A 162 7.54 -8.15 10.30
N LEU A 163 6.57 -9.06 10.33
CA LEU A 163 6.78 -10.49 10.20
C LEU A 163 7.17 -10.81 8.75
N VAL A 164 8.20 -11.61 8.58
CA VAL A 164 8.60 -12.17 7.29
C VAL A 164 8.24 -13.64 7.26
N PHE A 165 7.55 -14.08 6.21
CA PHE A 165 7.24 -15.48 6.01
C PHE A 165 7.43 -15.94 4.57
N SER A 166 7.64 -17.23 4.42
CA SER A 166 7.72 -17.93 3.14
C SER A 166 6.41 -18.67 2.87
N LEU A 167 5.98 -18.67 1.61
CA LEU A 167 4.94 -19.54 1.07
C LEU A 167 5.54 -20.38 -0.07
N SER A 168 6.56 -21.17 0.29
CA SER A 168 7.20 -22.14 -0.61
C SER A 168 6.46 -23.49 -0.65
N SER A 169 5.70 -23.80 0.40
CA SER A 169 4.81 -24.95 0.53
C SER A 169 3.35 -24.49 0.67
N GLN A 170 2.41 -25.42 0.92
CA GLN A 170 1.02 -25.07 1.21
C GLN A 170 0.85 -24.37 2.57
N VAL A 171 1.82 -24.49 3.47
CA VAL A 171 1.77 -23.93 4.82
C VAL A 171 2.69 -22.71 4.89
N PRO A 172 2.18 -21.53 5.31
CA PRO A 172 3.02 -20.37 5.56
C PRO A 172 4.04 -20.64 6.67
N GLU A 173 5.32 -20.34 6.40
CA GLU A 173 6.42 -20.58 7.34
C GLU A 173 7.04 -19.25 7.78
N LYS A 174 6.96 -18.91 9.07
CA LYS A 174 7.63 -17.73 9.63
C LYS A 174 9.14 -17.87 9.47
N MET A 175 9.77 -16.85 8.91
CA MET A 175 11.22 -16.79 8.70
C MET A 175 11.90 -15.97 9.80
N THR A 176 11.44 -14.74 10.02
CA THR A 176 12.01 -13.79 10.98
C THR A 176 11.05 -12.62 11.22
N ASP A 177 11.42 -11.70 12.11
CA ASP A 177 10.79 -10.39 12.25
C ASP A 177 11.80 -9.29 11.92
N ILE A 178 11.37 -8.29 11.13
CA ILE A 178 12.12 -7.08 10.89
C ILE A 178 11.78 -6.09 11.99
N GLU A 179 12.76 -5.68 12.78
CA GLU A 179 12.59 -4.63 13.79
C GLU A 179 12.88 -3.24 13.22
N PHE A 180 12.01 -2.28 13.54
CA PHE A 180 12.16 -0.88 13.14
C PHE A 180 12.57 0.00 14.33
N PRO A 181 13.26 1.13 14.09
CA PRO A 181 13.59 2.09 15.14
C PRO A 181 12.32 2.69 15.76
N ARG A 182 12.25 2.69 17.10
CA ARG A 182 11.09 3.21 17.84
C ARG A 182 11.14 4.72 18.07
N ASN A 183 12.28 5.35 17.80
CA ASN A 183 12.54 6.77 18.03
C ASN A 183 12.26 7.65 16.80
N LEU A 184 11.44 7.18 15.85
CA LEU A 184 11.04 7.94 14.66
C LEU A 184 9.89 8.89 15.01
N PRO A 185 10.07 10.23 14.94
CA PRO A 185 9.05 11.18 15.38
C PRO A 185 7.73 11.08 14.61
N TRP A 186 7.81 10.68 13.33
CA TRP A 186 6.68 10.54 12.39
C TRP A 186 6.06 9.13 12.37
N ALA A 187 6.56 8.20 13.19
CA ALA A 187 6.08 6.83 13.24
C ALA A 187 5.94 6.25 14.67
N LYS A 188 5.81 7.11 15.69
CA LYS A 188 5.85 6.71 17.12
C LYS A 188 4.85 5.60 17.49
N TRP A 189 3.65 5.61 16.91
CA TRP A 189 2.62 4.65 17.26
C TRP A 189 2.84 3.33 16.53
N ARG A 190 2.92 3.35 15.19
CA ARG A 190 2.99 2.15 14.35
C ARG A 190 3.75 2.40 13.06
N ILE A 191 4.34 1.32 12.51
CA ILE A 191 4.94 1.26 11.16
C ILE A 191 4.30 0.14 10.38
N GLY A 192 4.15 0.32 9.07
CA GLY A 192 3.82 -0.76 8.15
C GLY A 192 4.41 -0.57 6.76
N THR A 193 4.17 -1.54 5.90
CA THR A 193 4.62 -1.52 4.51
C THR A 193 3.71 -0.63 3.65
N THR A 194 4.18 -0.19 2.48
CA THR A 194 3.37 0.55 1.50
C THR A 194 3.22 -0.22 0.20
N MET A 195 4.33 -0.48 -0.47
CA MET A 195 4.44 -1.20 -1.74
C MET A 195 5.53 -2.28 -1.63
N PRO A 196 5.62 -3.22 -2.59
CA PRO A 196 6.78 -4.09 -2.71
C PRO A 196 8.08 -3.28 -2.78
N PRO A 197 9.15 -3.72 -2.09
CA PRO A 197 10.44 -3.04 -2.12
C PRO A 197 11.06 -3.14 -3.52
N ILE A 198 11.80 -2.10 -3.90
CA ILE A 198 12.48 -2.02 -5.19
C ILE A 198 13.91 -2.53 -5.00
N TRP A 199 14.16 -3.77 -5.40
CA TRP A 199 15.49 -4.38 -5.35
C TRP A 199 16.45 -3.65 -6.30
N LEU A 200 17.47 -3.02 -5.72
CA LEU A 200 18.56 -2.36 -6.45
C LEU A 200 19.72 -3.33 -6.69
N THR A 201 19.87 -4.29 -5.79
CA THR A 201 20.77 -5.43 -5.89
C THR A 201 20.03 -6.70 -5.43
N PRO A 202 20.63 -7.90 -5.53
CA PRO A 202 20.02 -9.12 -4.97
C PRO A 202 19.76 -9.06 -3.45
N ASP A 203 20.49 -8.21 -2.72
CA ASP A 203 20.48 -8.17 -1.26
C ASP A 203 20.03 -6.84 -0.68
N GLU A 204 19.89 -5.79 -1.50
CA GLU A 204 19.52 -4.46 -1.03
C GLU A 204 18.37 -3.87 -1.87
N ALA A 205 17.36 -3.35 -1.18
CA ALA A 205 16.20 -2.74 -1.80
C ALA A 205 15.85 -1.39 -1.18
N LEU A 206 15.39 -0.47 -2.02
CA LEU A 206 14.69 0.72 -1.57
C LEU A 206 13.30 0.30 -1.08
N PHE A 207 13.00 0.62 0.17
CA PHE A 207 11.78 0.20 0.84
C PHE A 207 10.99 1.42 1.29
N ILE A 208 9.86 1.65 0.64
CA ILE A 208 8.92 2.69 1.03
C ILE A 208 7.99 2.13 2.11
N ILE A 209 7.85 2.87 3.20
CA ILE A 209 7.09 2.45 4.38
C ILE A 209 6.16 3.57 4.82
N HIS A 210 5.19 3.25 5.66
CA HIS A 210 4.39 4.25 6.32
C HIS A 210 4.58 4.19 7.83
N GLY A 211 4.45 5.34 8.45
CA GLY A 211 4.49 5.54 9.88
C GLY A 211 3.21 6.23 10.32
N ILE A 212 2.80 5.94 11.54
CA ILE A 212 1.62 6.52 12.15
C ILE A 212 2.01 7.14 13.48
N THR A 213 1.53 8.36 13.71
CA THR A 213 1.57 9.01 15.02
C THR A 213 0.17 9.32 15.49
N ILE A 214 0.05 9.51 16.79
CA ILE A 214 -1.17 9.99 17.43
C ILE A 214 -0.89 11.42 17.86
N GLN A 215 -1.72 12.37 17.42
CA GLN A 215 -1.58 13.80 17.74
C GLN A 215 -2.91 14.35 18.27
N HIS A 216 -2.84 15.32 19.18
CA HIS A 216 -4.01 16.05 19.65
C HIS A 216 -4.16 17.32 18.83
N ILE A 217 -5.21 17.37 18.00
CA ILE A 217 -5.52 18.51 17.11
C ILE A 217 -6.94 18.97 17.46
N ASP A 218 -7.08 20.25 17.81
CA ASP A 218 -8.35 20.86 18.21
C ASP A 218 -9.08 20.09 19.33
N GLY A 219 -8.30 19.54 20.28
CA GLY A 219 -8.82 18.76 21.41
C GLY A 219 -9.22 17.33 21.09
N VAL A 220 -9.01 16.86 19.85
CA VAL A 220 -9.33 15.48 19.43
C VAL A 220 -8.06 14.71 19.10
N GLU A 221 -8.01 13.45 19.54
CA GLU A 221 -6.95 12.51 19.16
C GLU A 221 -7.11 12.11 17.68
N LYS A 222 -6.09 12.38 16.86
CA LYS A 222 -6.07 12.02 15.44
C LYS A 222 -4.87 11.15 15.09
N TYR A 223 -5.11 10.14 14.26
CA TYR A 223 -4.04 9.35 13.64
C TYR A 223 -3.48 10.08 12.43
N ILE A 224 -2.18 10.34 12.44
CA ILE A 224 -1.47 11.04 11.37
C ILE A 224 -0.57 10.03 10.65
N TYR A 225 -0.88 9.77 9.38
CA TYR A 225 -0.13 8.85 8.53
C TYR A 225 0.89 9.64 7.71
N SER A 226 2.12 9.15 7.67
CA SER A 226 3.21 9.70 6.85
C SER A 226 3.91 8.58 6.10
N ILE A 227 4.48 8.91 4.95
CA ILE A 227 5.28 7.97 4.15
C ILE A 227 6.74 8.30 4.37
N GLY A 228 7.54 7.28 4.67
CA GLY A 228 8.99 7.37 4.78
C GLY A 228 9.69 6.40 3.84
N ARG A 229 11.01 6.40 3.91
CA ARG A 229 11.89 5.54 3.11
C ARG A 229 12.90 4.83 4.00
N ALA A 230 13.28 3.63 3.58
CA ALA A 230 14.25 2.79 4.24
C ALA A 230 15.07 2.00 3.22
N LYS A 231 16.23 1.52 3.64
CA LYS A 231 16.98 0.47 2.96
C LYS A 231 16.63 -0.86 3.63
N LEU A 232 16.09 -1.79 2.85
CA LEU A 232 15.88 -3.18 3.25
C LEU A 232 17.11 -4.00 2.83
N VAL A 233 17.74 -4.68 3.78
CA VAL A 233 18.89 -5.56 3.54
C VAL A 233 18.46 -7.00 3.81
N ARG A 234 18.67 -7.88 2.84
CA ARG A 234 18.47 -9.32 2.95
C ARG A 234 19.82 -10.02 3.00
N LYS A 235 19.98 -10.96 3.94
CA LYS A 235 21.11 -11.87 4.00
C LYS A 235 20.60 -13.27 4.36
N LYS A 236 20.53 -14.14 3.35
CA LYS A 236 19.83 -15.44 3.45
C LYS A 236 18.37 -15.23 3.90
N ASN A 237 17.97 -15.82 5.02
CA ASN A 237 16.61 -15.70 5.58
C ASN A 237 16.46 -14.56 6.60
N ASN A 238 17.48 -13.72 6.76
CA ASN A 238 17.44 -12.59 7.69
C ASN A 238 17.25 -11.28 6.93
N PHE A 239 16.45 -10.40 7.53
CA PHE A 239 16.11 -9.09 6.97
C PHE A 239 16.36 -8.01 8.01
N LYS A 240 16.90 -6.87 7.57
CA LYS A 240 17.14 -5.68 8.40
C LYS A 240 16.73 -4.43 7.65
N VAL A 241 16.36 -3.40 8.39
CA VAL A 241 16.00 -2.09 7.84
C VAL A 241 16.87 -0.99 8.41
N ILE A 242 17.24 -0.04 7.56
CA ILE A 242 17.82 1.24 7.94
C ILE A 242 16.83 2.29 7.48
N VAL A 243 16.24 3.05 8.41
CA VAL A 243 15.14 3.98 8.12
C VAL A 243 15.67 5.41 8.11
N ALA A 244 15.26 6.20 7.12
CA ALA A 244 15.59 7.63 7.09
C ALA A 244 14.87 8.36 8.25
N PRO A 245 15.51 9.34 8.89
CA PRO A 245 14.95 10.01 10.06
C PRO A 245 13.67 10.79 9.74
N ASP A 246 13.59 11.37 8.55
CA ASP A 246 12.47 12.21 8.11
C ASP A 246 11.53 11.48 7.14
N PRO A 247 10.22 11.76 7.20
CA PRO A 247 9.28 11.25 6.20
C PRO A 247 9.52 11.95 4.86
N ILE A 248 9.19 11.27 3.76
CA ILE A 248 9.21 11.84 2.41
C ILE A 248 7.89 12.53 2.05
N LEU A 249 6.78 12.11 2.68
CA LEU A 249 5.47 12.75 2.55
C LEU A 249 4.73 12.76 3.89
N THR A 250 4.07 13.88 4.15
CA THR A 250 3.13 14.10 5.25
C THR A 250 1.81 14.65 4.69
N PRO A 251 0.72 14.66 5.48
CA PRO A 251 -0.55 15.27 5.07
C PRO A 251 -0.43 16.74 4.64
N ASP A 252 0.53 17.48 5.20
CA ASP A 252 0.74 18.89 4.88
C ASP A 252 1.39 19.10 3.50
N ASN A 253 1.87 18.04 2.84
CA ASN A 253 2.27 18.14 1.43
C ASN A 253 1.07 18.21 0.47
N PHE A 254 -0.14 17.96 0.95
CA PHE A 254 -1.36 17.94 0.15
C PHE A 254 -2.37 18.99 0.62
N VAL A 255 -1.88 20.21 0.85
CA VAL A 255 -2.69 21.41 1.10
C VAL A 255 -2.49 22.44 -0.02
N ASN A 256 -3.48 23.30 -0.23
CA ASN A 256 -3.39 24.43 -1.16
C ASN A 256 -2.62 25.60 -0.54
N THR A 257 -2.52 26.73 -1.27
CA THR A 257 -1.82 27.94 -0.82
C THR A 257 -2.42 28.60 0.43
N GLU A 258 -3.68 28.28 0.74
CA GLU A 258 -4.40 28.76 1.93
C GLU A 258 -4.26 27.80 3.12
N GLY A 259 -3.53 26.68 2.94
CA GLY A 259 -3.37 25.63 3.96
C GLY A 259 -4.57 24.68 4.06
N LEU A 260 -5.52 24.72 3.14
CA LEU A 260 -6.67 23.81 3.10
C LEU A 260 -6.31 22.50 2.38
N PRO A 261 -6.79 21.33 2.83
CA PRO A 261 -6.56 20.06 2.14
C PRO A 261 -6.96 20.10 0.66
N LEU A 262 -6.14 19.52 -0.22
CA LEU A 262 -6.43 19.42 -1.66
C LEU A 262 -7.69 18.60 -1.97
N VAL A 263 -8.07 17.70 -1.06
CA VAL A 263 -9.32 16.94 -1.09
C VAL A 263 -9.92 16.89 0.30
N GLN A 264 -11.25 16.88 0.38
CA GLN A 264 -11.93 16.62 1.64
C GLN A 264 -11.69 15.16 2.04
N GLU A 265 -11.03 14.98 3.19
CA GLU A 265 -10.77 13.64 3.76
C GLU A 265 -12.09 12.93 4.09
N LEU A 266 -12.08 11.60 4.01
CA LEU A 266 -13.26 10.78 4.25
C LEU A 266 -13.60 10.66 5.75
N HIS A 267 -12.59 10.80 6.61
CA HIS A 267 -12.68 10.68 8.09
C HIS A 267 -11.90 11.80 8.80
N PRO A 268 -12.23 13.08 8.54
CA PRO A 268 -11.43 14.23 8.98
C PRO A 268 -11.42 14.43 10.51
N GLU A 269 -12.40 13.87 11.21
CA GLU A 269 -12.52 13.92 12.68
C GLU A 269 -11.53 13.00 13.39
N SER A 270 -11.10 11.91 12.76
CA SER A 270 -10.32 10.85 13.43
C SER A 270 -8.91 10.65 12.85
N ARG A 271 -8.64 11.07 11.61
CA ARG A 271 -7.35 10.82 10.96
C ARG A 271 -7.00 11.85 9.90
N ARG A 272 -5.69 12.00 9.67
CA ARG A 272 -5.11 12.66 8.49
C ARG A 272 -4.26 11.66 7.74
N VAL A 273 -4.72 11.24 6.56
CA VAL A 273 -4.14 10.06 5.88
C VAL A 273 -3.30 10.47 4.66
N VAL A 274 -2.01 10.14 4.71
CA VAL A 274 -1.16 10.00 3.53
C VAL A 274 -0.57 8.60 3.54
N TYR A 275 -0.98 7.80 2.56
CA TYR A 275 -0.62 6.38 2.48
C TYR A 275 -0.34 5.97 1.04
N SER A 276 0.35 4.85 0.80
CA SER A 276 0.54 4.32 -0.55
C SER A 276 0.45 2.81 -0.56
N CYS A 277 -0.15 2.27 -1.62
CA CYS A 277 -0.24 0.85 -1.90
C CYS A 277 0.55 0.44 -3.14
N GLY A 278 1.14 1.41 -3.84
CA GLY A 278 1.75 1.17 -5.14
C GLY A 278 2.71 2.28 -5.54
N GLY A 279 3.79 1.87 -6.18
CA GLY A 279 4.73 2.76 -6.84
C GLY A 279 5.45 2.01 -7.95
N ILE A 280 5.95 2.75 -8.92
CA ILE A 280 6.62 2.17 -10.08
C ILE A 280 7.71 3.07 -10.64
N ILE A 281 8.80 2.44 -11.06
CA ILE A 281 9.79 3.07 -11.94
C ILE A 281 9.31 2.85 -13.36
N LYS A 282 8.76 3.89 -13.98
CA LYS A 282 8.20 3.82 -15.34
C LYS A 282 9.32 3.52 -16.36
N ARG A 283 9.07 2.66 -17.35
CA ARG A 283 10.04 2.39 -18.44
C ARG A 283 10.55 3.64 -19.14
N SER A 284 9.69 4.64 -19.33
CA SER A 284 10.05 5.92 -19.93
C SER A 284 10.97 6.79 -19.07
N ASN A 285 11.02 6.58 -17.75
CA ASN A 285 11.86 7.34 -16.83
C ASN A 285 12.41 6.45 -15.70
N GLN A 286 13.54 5.80 -15.98
CA GLN A 286 14.20 4.87 -15.06
C GLN A 286 14.91 5.54 -13.88
N ASN A 287 14.98 6.88 -13.84
CA ASN A 287 15.66 7.63 -12.79
C ASN A 287 14.71 8.13 -11.69
N SER A 288 13.42 7.84 -11.82
CA SER A 288 12.37 8.32 -10.93
C SER A 288 11.46 7.20 -10.44
N LEU A 289 10.91 7.38 -9.24
CA LEU A 289 9.82 6.57 -8.70
C LEU A 289 8.54 7.41 -8.72
N SER A 290 7.54 6.93 -9.46
CA SER A 290 6.16 7.41 -9.33
C SER A 290 5.48 6.65 -8.19
N LEU A 291 5.17 7.34 -7.08
CA LEU A 291 4.35 6.82 -5.99
C LEU A 291 2.88 7.20 -6.19
N TYR A 292 1.98 6.25 -5.97
CA TYR A 292 0.53 6.49 -6.01
C TYR A 292 0.01 6.55 -4.58
N VAL A 293 -0.30 7.77 -4.17
CA VAL A 293 -0.51 8.19 -2.79
C VAL A 293 -2.00 8.37 -2.56
N ASN A 294 -2.56 7.57 -1.66
CA ASN A 294 -3.83 7.84 -1.03
C ASN A 294 -3.72 9.07 -0.15
N VAL A 295 -4.59 10.05 -0.41
CA VAL A 295 -4.78 11.23 0.44
C VAL A 295 -6.20 11.21 1.00
N GLY A 296 -6.30 11.17 2.33
CA GLY A 296 -7.53 11.27 3.10
C GLY A 296 -8.51 10.11 2.95
N ASP A 297 -8.06 8.92 2.55
CA ASP A 297 -8.94 7.80 2.13
C ASP A 297 -9.96 8.24 1.07
N ARG A 298 -9.58 9.21 0.24
CA ARG A 298 -10.47 9.88 -0.71
C ARG A 298 -9.99 9.76 -2.14
N ALA A 299 -8.74 10.13 -2.39
CA ALA A 299 -8.21 10.24 -3.73
C ALA A 299 -6.82 9.63 -3.85
N THR A 300 -6.45 9.27 -5.07
CA THR A 300 -5.11 8.80 -5.42
C THR A 300 -4.38 9.86 -6.21
N PHE A 301 -3.23 10.27 -5.72
CA PHE A 301 -2.32 11.19 -6.38
C PHE A 301 -1.06 10.47 -6.84
N GLU A 302 -0.60 10.75 -8.05
CA GLU A 302 0.76 10.42 -8.45
C GLU A 302 1.71 11.50 -7.93
N VAL A 303 2.79 11.05 -7.29
CA VAL A 303 3.90 11.89 -6.81
C VAL A 303 5.22 11.31 -7.31
N GLU A 304 6.01 12.11 -7.99
CA GLU A 304 7.30 11.67 -8.55
C GLU A 304 8.48 12.11 -7.68
N PHE A 305 9.38 11.15 -7.43
CA PHE A 305 10.63 11.35 -6.68
C PHE A 305 11.84 10.89 -7.49
N SER A 306 12.96 11.60 -7.39
CA SER A 306 14.23 11.13 -7.91
C SER A 306 14.72 9.92 -7.12
N LEU A 307 15.16 8.86 -7.81
CA LEU A 307 15.77 7.71 -7.16
C LEU A 307 17.05 8.09 -6.42
N ASN A 308 17.81 9.08 -6.91
CA ASN A 308 19.02 9.53 -6.23
C ASN A 308 18.71 10.18 -4.88
N GLU A 309 17.70 11.03 -4.81
CA GLU A 309 17.24 11.62 -3.54
C GLU A 309 16.68 10.54 -2.60
N LEU A 310 15.93 9.56 -3.13
CA LEU A 310 15.42 8.44 -2.34
C LEU A 310 16.52 7.53 -1.78
N LYS A 311 17.72 7.53 -2.37
CA LYS A 311 18.87 6.73 -1.89
C LYS A 311 19.78 7.50 -0.93
N GLU A 312 19.76 8.83 -0.97
CA GLU A 312 20.69 9.69 -0.22
C GLU A 312 20.69 9.37 1.28
N GLY A 313 21.87 9.12 1.85
CA GLY A 313 22.05 8.80 3.28
C GLY A 313 21.58 7.40 3.70
N LEU A 314 21.11 6.55 2.77
CA LEU A 314 20.71 5.16 3.04
C LEU A 314 21.62 4.13 2.36
N PHE A 315 22.12 4.43 1.16
CA PHE A 315 22.98 3.58 0.32
C PHE A 315 24.32 4.25 0.11
#